data_AF-A0A7V3U3A0-F1
#
_entry.id   AF-A0A7V3U3A0-F1
#
_cell.length_a   1.000
_cell.length_b   1.000
_cell.length_c   1.000
_cell.angle_alpha   90.00
_cell.angle_beta   90.00
_cell.angle_gamma   90.00
#
_symmetry.space_group_name_H-M   'P 1'
#
loop_
_entity.id
_entity.type
_entity.pdbx_description
1 polymer ?
#
loop_
_entity_poly.entity_id
_entity_poly.type
_entity_poly.pdbx_seq_one_letter_code
_entity_poly.pdbx_strand_id
1 'polypeptide(L)'
;KSFIRRSDLSRDRAEQRPERFQVGDKIDVRVTNIDAKTRRLGLSIKAREIAEEKEAVAQYGSSDSGASLGDILGAALKGDEEE
;
A
#
# COMPACT_ATOMS: atom_id res chain seq x y z
N LYS A 1 8.70 18.66 14.54
CA LYS A 1 9.30 18.68 13.19
C LYS A 1 8.99 17.35 12.52
N SER A 2 8.51 17.35 11.29
CA SER A 2 8.21 16.14 10.51
C SER A 2 9.34 15.85 9.52
N PHE A 3 9.46 14.58 9.11
CA PHE A 3 10.46 14.16 8.12
C PHE A 3 9.92 13.02 7.26
N ILE A 4 10.22 13.07 5.96
CA ILE A 4 9.95 11.99 5.00
C ILE A 4 11.30 11.45 4.54
N ARG A 5 11.52 10.14 4.67
CA ARG A 5 12.73 9.49 4.16
C ARG A 5 12.63 9.34 2.65
N ARG A 6 13.78 9.26 1.97
CA ARG A 6 13.82 9.05 0.51
C ARG A 6 13.03 7.81 0.07
N SER A 7 13.11 6.72 0.84
CA SER A 7 12.38 5.46 0.60
C SER A 7 10.86 5.58 0.74
N ASP A 8 10.38 6.67 1.33
CA ASP A 8 8.98 6.95 1.63
C ASP A 8 8.35 7.95 0.65
N LEU A 9 9.12 8.42 -0.35
CA LEU A 9 8.65 9.40 -1.33
C LEU A 9 7.73 8.81 -2.41
N SER A 10 7.92 7.55 -2.78
CA SER A 10 7.08 6.87 -3.78
C SER A 10 7.23 5.36 -3.66
N ARG A 11 6.20 4.63 -4.11
CA ARG A 11 6.27 3.17 -4.32
C ARG A 11 7.35 2.77 -5.33
N ASP A 12 7.50 3.51 -6.43
CA ASP A 12 8.54 3.25 -7.43
C ASP A 12 9.87 3.85 -6.97
N ARG A 13 10.94 3.03 -7.04
CA ARG A 13 12.29 3.43 -6.68
C ARG A 13 12.86 4.48 -7.62
N ALA A 14 12.51 4.45 -8.91
CA ALA A 14 12.94 5.47 -9.87
C ALA A 14 12.39 6.87 -9.50
N GLU A 15 11.22 6.89 -8.86
CA GLU A 15 10.49 8.08 -8.49
C GLU A 15 10.81 8.63 -7.09
N GLN A 16 11.70 7.96 -6.34
CA GLN A 16 12.18 8.38 -5.02
C GLN A 16 13.25 9.48 -5.11
N ARG A 17 12.90 10.60 -5.74
CA ARG A 17 13.78 11.74 -6.02
C ARG A 17 13.25 12.99 -5.31
N PRO A 18 13.99 13.55 -4.34
CA PRO A 18 13.57 14.76 -3.64
C PRO A 18 13.37 15.97 -4.56
N GLU A 19 14.16 16.06 -5.65
CA GLU A 19 14.05 17.15 -6.63
C GLU A 19 12.73 17.21 -7.42
N ARG A 20 11.86 16.20 -7.28
CA ARG A 20 10.50 16.25 -7.85
C ARG A 20 9.56 17.18 -7.08
N PHE A 21 9.92 17.53 -5.85
CA PHE A 21 9.09 18.34 -4.97
C PHE A 21 9.69 19.73 -4.82
N GLN A 22 8.84 20.74 -4.86
CA GLN A 22 9.24 22.12 -4.64
C GLN A 22 8.87 22.56 -3.23
N VAL A 23 9.67 23.48 -2.68
CA VAL A 23 9.36 24.09 -1.38
C VAL A 23 8.09 24.92 -1.53
N GLY A 24 7.07 24.59 -0.74
CA GLY A 24 5.75 25.25 -0.80
C GLY A 24 4.65 24.35 -1.37
N ASP A 25 5.02 23.21 -1.99
CA ASP A 25 4.04 22.26 -2.50
C ASP A 25 3.21 21.67 -1.35
N LYS A 26 1.90 21.54 -1.61
CA LYS A 26 0.99 20.82 -0.74
C LYS A 26 0.93 19.37 -1.21
N ILE A 27 1.34 18.46 -0.35
CA ILE A 27 1.34 17.02 -0.60
C ILE A 27 0.55 16.30 0.47
N ASP A 28 -0.26 15.33 0.06
CA ASP A 28 -0.95 14.46 0.99
C ASP A 28 -0.06 13.29 1.38
N VAL A 29 0.03 13.04 2.68
CA VAL A 29 0.95 12.06 3.26
C VAL A 29 0.25 11.28 4.35
N ARG A 30 0.67 10.03 4.53
CA ARG A 30 0.24 9.20 5.65
C ARG A 30 1.24 9.29 6.80
N VAL A 31 0.72 9.41 8.03
CA VAL A 31 1.55 9.32 9.24
C VAL A 31 1.91 7.86 9.47
N THR A 32 3.20 7.56 9.55
CA THR A 32 3.71 6.20 9.76
C THR A 32 4.26 5.99 11.17
N ASN A 33 4.72 7.05 11.81
CA ASN A 33 5.27 6.98 13.16
C ASN A 33 5.05 8.30 13.91
N ILE A 34 4.78 8.20 15.21
CA ILE A 34 4.67 9.33 16.13
C ILE A 34 5.64 9.10 17.28
N ASP A 35 6.69 9.91 17.35
CA ASP A 35 7.56 9.97 18.52
C ASP A 35 7.06 11.08 19.46
N ALA A 36 6.35 10.68 20.51
CA ALA A 36 5.77 11.59 21.49
C ALA A 36 6.84 12.32 22.34
N LYS A 37 8.01 11.70 22.55
CA LYS A 37 9.09 12.30 23.36
C LYS A 37 9.74 13.45 22.63
N THR A 38 10.07 13.25 21.35
CA THR A 38 10.72 14.29 20.53
C THR A 38 9.75 15.14 19.71
N ARG A 39 8.44 14.83 19.76
CA ARG A 39 7.38 15.44 18.95
C ARG A 39 7.73 15.43 17.46
N ARG A 40 8.28 14.30 17.00
CA ARG A 40 8.63 14.06 15.60
C ARG A 40 7.61 13.12 14.98
N LEU A 41 7.23 13.44 13.74
CA LEU A 41 6.32 12.64 12.95
C LEU A 41 7.08 12.04 11.76
N GLY A 42 7.00 10.72 11.63
CA GLY A 42 7.37 10.01 10.41
C GLY A 42 6.20 10.08 9.44
N LEU A 43 6.49 10.58 8.23
CA LEU A 43 5.51 10.76 7.17
C LEU A 43 5.94 9.95 5.94
N SER A 44 4.97 9.46 5.16
CA SER A 44 5.23 8.69 3.94
C SER A 44 4.15 8.93 2.88
N ILE A 45 4.58 9.24 1.66
CA ILE A 45 3.72 9.34 0.47
C ILE A 45 3.44 7.92 -0.04
N LYS A 46 4.47 7.08 -0.08
CA LYS A 46 4.35 5.66 -0.45
C LYS A 46 3.28 4.92 0.36
N ALA A 47 3.25 5.13 1.67
CA ALA A 47 2.26 4.46 2.53
C ALA A 47 0.83 4.94 2.27
N ARG A 48 0.65 6.16 1.74
CA ARG A 48 -0.64 6.65 1.26
C ARG A 48 -1.04 5.92 -0.02
N GLU A 49 -0.16 5.89 -1.02
CA GLU A 49 -0.40 5.21 -2.31
C GLU A 49 -0.82 3.75 -2.12
N ILE A 50 -0.09 3.00 -1.28
CA ILE A 50 -0.39 1.58 -1.00
C ILE A 50 -1.74 1.43 -0.31
N ALA A 51 -2.12 2.36 0.55
CA ALA A 51 -3.39 2.29 1.24
C ALA A 51 -4.57 2.58 0.30
N GLU A 52 -4.43 3.59 -0.57
CA GLU A 52 -5.43 3.91 -1.59
C GLU A 52 -5.61 2.76 -2.57
N GLU A 53 -4.51 2.13 -3.00
CA GLU A 53 -4.55 0.94 -3.84
C GLU A 53 -5.22 -0.24 -3.13
N LYS A 54 -4.90 -0.49 -1.87
CA LYS A 54 -5.53 -1.55 -1.08
C LYS A 54 -7.03 -1.31 -0.90
N GLU A 55 -7.43 -0.07 -0.65
CA GLU A 55 -8.83 0.32 -0.52
C GLU A 55 -9.59 0.14 -1.85
N ALA A 56 -8.99 0.56 -2.96
CA ALA A 56 -9.54 0.32 -4.29
C ALA A 56 -9.66 -1.17 -4.59
N VAL A 57 -8.65 -1.99 -4.24
CA VAL A 57 -8.73 -3.44 -4.39
C VAL A 57 -9.80 -4.05 -3.47
N ALA A 58 -10.02 -3.53 -2.26
CA ALA A 58 -11.10 -4.04 -1.40
C ALA A 58 -12.49 -3.67 -1.93
N GLN A 59 -12.63 -2.50 -2.54
CA GLN A 59 -13.89 -1.98 -3.06
C GLN A 59 -14.23 -2.52 -4.46
N TYR A 60 -13.23 -2.74 -5.32
CA TYR A 60 -13.38 -3.18 -6.70
C TYR A 60 -12.86 -4.60 -6.97
N GLY A 61 -12.15 -5.21 -6.01
CA GLY A 61 -11.72 -6.60 -6.05
C GLY A 61 -12.87 -7.53 -5.70
N SER A 62 -13.70 -7.77 -6.71
CA SER A 62 -14.47 -9.01 -6.89
C SER A 62 -15.44 -9.40 -5.76
N SER A 63 -16.59 -8.72 -5.72
CA SER A 63 -17.87 -9.39 -5.40
C SER A 63 -18.47 -10.15 -6.60
N ASP A 64 -17.76 -10.28 -7.73
CA ASP A 64 -18.30 -10.85 -8.98
C ASP A 64 -17.44 -11.98 -9.61
N SER A 65 -16.37 -12.44 -8.94
CA SER A 65 -15.64 -13.64 -9.36
C SER A 65 -16.00 -14.77 -8.40
N GLY A 66 -17.19 -15.35 -8.62
CA GLY A 66 -17.88 -16.35 -7.80
C GLY A 66 -17.21 -17.72 -7.63
N ALA A 67 -15.88 -17.79 -7.59
CA ALA A 67 -15.15 -18.92 -7.04
C ALA A 67 -13.74 -18.41 -6.71
N SER A 68 -13.36 -18.47 -5.43
CA SER A 68 -11.97 -18.19 -5.05
C SER A 68 -11.07 -19.18 -5.79
N LEU A 69 -9.89 -18.74 -6.23
CA LEU A 69 -8.85 -19.65 -6.75
C LEU A 69 -8.59 -20.82 -5.79
N GLY A 70 -8.82 -20.62 -4.48
CA GLY A 70 -8.77 -21.68 -3.48
C GLY A 70 -9.92 -22.70 -3.55
N ASP A 71 -11.13 -22.28 -3.94
CA ASP A 71 -12.29 -23.17 -4.10
C ASP A 71 -12.15 -24.04 -5.35
N ILE A 72 -11.67 -23.46 -6.45
CA ILE A 72 -11.45 -24.19 -7.72
C ILE A 72 -10.27 -25.18 -7.57
N LEU A 73 -9.16 -24.76 -6.94
CA LEU A 73 -8.00 -25.63 -6.73
C LEU A 73 -8.29 -26.71 -5.69
N GLY A 74 -9.04 -26.39 -4.64
CA GLY A 74 -9.48 -27.36 -3.62
C GLY A 74 -10.45 -28.40 -4.18
N ALA A 75 -11.37 -28.00 -5.06
CA ALA A 75 -12.28 -28.93 -5.73
C ALA A 75 -11.55 -29.88 -6.70
N ALA A 76 -10.53 -29.38 -7.41
CA ALA A 76 -9.71 -30.20 -8.30
C ALA A 76 -8.83 -31.21 -7.54
N LEU A 77 -8.19 -30.79 -6.44
CA LEU A 77 -7.37 -31.71 -5.64
C LEU A 77 -8.19 -32.82 -4.96
N LYS A 78 -9.43 -32.51 -4.55
CA LYS A 78 -10.29 -33.49 -3.88
C LYS A 78 -10.86 -34.55 -4.84
N GLY A 79 -10.94 -34.24 -6.13
CA GLY A 79 -11.35 -35.19 -7.17
C GLY A 79 -10.30 -36.25 -7.49
N ASP A 80 -9.01 -35.97 -7.22
CA ASP A 80 -7.90 -36.88 -7.49
C ASP A 80 -7.61 -37.85 -6.31
N GLU A 81 -8.24 -37.66 -5.14
CA GLU A 81 -8.07 -38.52 -3.95
C GLU A 81 -9.12 -39.65 -3.83
N GLU A 82 -10.11 -39.73 -4.73
CA GLU A 82 -11.17 -40.76 -4.70
C GLU A 82 -11.04 -41.88 -5.77
N GLU A 83 -9.88 -42.01 -6.44
CA GLU A 83 -9.52 -43.23 -7.22
C GLU A 83 -8.46 -44.11 -6.52
#